data_AF-A0A0F5JQF9-F1
#
_entry.id   AF-A0A0F5JQF9-F1
#
_cell.length_a   1.000
_cell.length_b   1.000
_cell.length_c   1.000
_cell.angle_alpha   90.00
_cell.angle_beta   90.00
_cell.angle_gamma   90.00
#
_symmetry.space_group_name_H-M   'P 1'
#
loop_
_entity.id
_entity.type
_entity.pdbx_description
1 polymer ?
#
loop_
_entity_poly.entity_id
_entity_poly.type
_entity_poly.pdbx_seq_one_letter_code
_entity_poly.pdbx_strand_id
1 'polypeptide(L)'
;MIFYFSGTGNSRWVANALSIALGEPVVSIAEELKTNKKEIVCPLREDEKVLFVYPVHSWGPAVPVTRFISKLKLTGYDKQPVYSVSTCGDECGYTADRVQKALSKRGITLMAGYSVIMPNNYILLPGFDVDSKEVERQKLEDAPAAVATIAAAIRESKNVNLYNKGSLPGLKSYWIYPLFANFAIGKNSFRVTDACISCGLCEKVCPTGTITLSEGKPVWSDTCVQCVACIHRCPVRAIEYGKITLKKGRYHHPDVK
;
A
#
# COMPACT_ATOMS: atom_id res chain seq x y z
N MET A 1 -15.49 -0.60 -8.65
CA MET A 1 -14.24 -1.40 -8.56
C MET A 1 -13.23 -0.73 -7.65
N ILE A 2 -12.57 -1.50 -6.78
CA ILE A 2 -11.55 -1.01 -5.85
C ILE A 2 -10.26 -1.80 -6.06
N PHE A 3 -9.26 -1.16 -6.66
CA PHE A 3 -7.92 -1.72 -6.79
C PHE A 3 -7.13 -1.44 -5.52
N TYR A 4 -6.52 -2.45 -4.91
CA TYR A 4 -5.71 -2.25 -3.71
C TYR A 4 -4.35 -2.93 -3.73
N PHE A 5 -3.37 -2.31 -3.08
CA PHE A 5 -2.08 -2.91 -2.76
C PHE A 5 -1.84 -2.83 -1.26
N SER A 6 -1.37 -3.89 -0.61
CA SER A 6 -1.07 -3.87 0.82
C SER A 6 0.07 -4.80 1.20
N GLY A 7 0.94 -4.36 2.11
CA GLY A 7 1.98 -5.21 2.73
C GLY A 7 1.52 -5.77 4.08
N THR A 8 1.19 -4.90 5.02
CA THR A 8 0.83 -5.29 6.40
C THR A 8 -0.68 -5.36 6.66
N GLY A 9 -1.52 -5.10 5.67
CA GLY A 9 -2.97 -5.26 5.78
C GLY A 9 -3.78 -3.97 5.91
N ASN A 10 -3.18 -2.83 6.28
CA ASN A 10 -3.91 -1.57 6.48
C ASN A 10 -4.75 -1.17 5.25
N SER A 11 -4.11 -1.08 4.08
CA SER A 11 -4.80 -0.73 2.83
C SER A 11 -5.79 -1.80 2.37
N ARG A 12 -5.57 -3.08 2.70
CA ARG A 12 -6.52 -4.16 2.41
C ARG A 12 -7.78 -4.02 3.26
N TRP A 13 -7.62 -3.71 4.55
CA TRP A 13 -8.74 -3.44 5.43
C TRP A 13 -9.55 -2.23 4.95
N VAL A 14 -8.89 -1.12 4.62
CA VAL A 14 -9.56 0.08 4.07
C VAL A 14 -10.29 -0.23 2.76
N ALA A 15 -9.68 -0.99 1.85
CA ALA A 15 -10.31 -1.39 0.59
C ALA A 15 -11.57 -2.23 0.81
N ASN A 16 -11.53 -3.18 1.74
CA ASN A 16 -12.68 -4.02 2.08
C ASN A 16 -13.80 -3.20 2.75
N ALA A 17 -13.45 -2.29 3.67
CA ALA A 17 -14.43 -1.43 4.32
C ALA A 17 -15.12 -0.48 3.31
N LEU A 18 -14.36 0.10 2.39
CA LEU A 18 -14.91 0.89 1.28
C LEU A 18 -15.75 0.04 0.30
N SER A 19 -15.35 -1.21 0.06
CA SER A 19 -16.11 -2.14 -0.79
C SER A 19 -17.51 -2.39 -0.23
N ILE A 20 -17.60 -2.71 1.06
CA ILE A 20 -18.87 -2.89 1.77
C ILE A 20 -19.69 -1.59 1.72
N ALA A 21 -19.06 -0.45 1.99
CA ALA A 21 -19.75 0.83 2.00
C ALA A 21 -20.20 1.30 0.61
N LEU A 22 -19.50 0.95 -0.47
CA LEU A 22 -19.81 1.48 -1.80
C LEU A 22 -20.47 0.46 -2.73
N GLY A 23 -20.54 -0.81 -2.34
CA GLY A 23 -21.05 -1.89 -3.20
C GLY A 23 -20.12 -2.20 -4.38
N GLU A 24 -18.81 -1.96 -4.20
CA GLU A 24 -17.83 -2.05 -5.28
C GLU A 24 -16.90 -3.26 -5.10
N PRO A 25 -16.63 -4.06 -6.15
CA PRO A 25 -15.77 -5.24 -6.03
C PRO A 25 -14.32 -4.86 -5.75
N VAL A 26 -13.60 -5.69 -5.00
CA VAL A 26 -12.17 -5.50 -4.71
C VAL A 26 -11.28 -6.32 -5.65
N VAL A 27 -10.18 -5.71 -6.09
CA VAL A 27 -9.16 -6.33 -6.95
C VAL A 27 -7.78 -6.11 -6.33
N SER A 28 -7.05 -7.19 -6.08
CA SER A 28 -5.69 -7.11 -5.55
C SER A 28 -4.69 -6.79 -6.66
N ILE A 29 -4.06 -5.62 -6.57
CA ILE A 29 -2.98 -5.20 -7.48
C ILE A 29 -1.83 -6.22 -7.46
N ALA A 30 -1.51 -6.78 -6.30
CA ALA A 30 -0.43 -7.76 -6.15
C ALA A 30 -0.72 -9.04 -6.95
N GLU A 31 -1.94 -9.57 -6.85
CA GLU A 31 -2.32 -10.78 -7.57
C GLU A 31 -2.38 -10.55 -9.09
N GLU A 32 -2.92 -9.42 -9.53
CA GLU A 32 -2.94 -9.07 -10.95
C GLU A 32 -1.53 -8.95 -11.54
N LEU A 33 -0.59 -8.35 -10.80
CA LEU A 33 0.80 -8.22 -11.25
C LEU A 33 1.53 -9.57 -11.32
N LYS A 34 1.21 -10.54 -10.47
CA LYS A 34 1.80 -11.89 -10.51
C LYS A 34 1.44 -12.66 -11.79
N THR A 35 0.34 -12.31 -12.46
CA THR A 35 -0.05 -12.95 -13.73
C THR A 35 0.93 -12.64 -14.88
N ASN A 36 1.85 -11.68 -14.71
CA ASN A 36 2.84 -11.26 -15.71
C ASN A 36 2.25 -10.83 -17.07
N LYS A 37 0.95 -10.53 -17.13
CA LYS A 37 0.32 -10.01 -18.33
C LYS A 37 0.95 -8.68 -18.75
N LYS A 38 1.04 -8.47 -20.06
CA LYS A 38 1.47 -7.18 -20.65
C LYS A 38 0.44 -6.08 -20.40
N GLU A 39 -0.84 -6.45 -20.49
CA GLU A 39 -2.00 -5.59 -20.25
C GLU A 39 -2.95 -6.28 -19.28
N ILE A 40 -3.47 -5.53 -18.30
CA ILE A 40 -4.44 -5.99 -17.31
C ILE A 40 -5.77 -5.32 -17.67
N VAL A 41 -6.69 -6.11 -18.19
CA VAL A 41 -7.99 -5.64 -18.68
C VAL A 41 -9.03 -5.83 -17.59
N CYS A 42 -9.69 -4.75 -17.19
CA CYS A 42 -10.77 -4.78 -16.20
C CYS A 42 -12.02 -4.13 -16.81
N PRO A 43 -13.14 -4.87 -16.96
CA PRO A 43 -14.40 -4.29 -17.41
C PRO A 43 -15.03 -3.44 -16.31
N LEU A 44 -15.54 -2.28 -16.68
CA LEU A 44 -16.32 -1.40 -15.81
C LEU A 44 -17.80 -1.45 -16.15
N ARG A 45 -18.64 -1.35 -15.12
CA ARG A 45 -20.07 -1.03 -15.26
C ARG A 45 -20.26 0.47 -15.47
N GLU A 46 -21.42 0.88 -15.96
CA GLU A 46 -21.71 2.29 -16.27
C GLU A 46 -21.64 3.21 -15.04
N ASP A 47 -22.14 2.76 -13.90
CA ASP A 47 -22.25 3.52 -12.64
C ASP A 47 -21.12 3.20 -11.63
N GLU A 48 -20.12 2.45 -12.06
CA GLU A 48 -19.07 1.91 -11.21
C GLU A 48 -18.09 2.96 -10.74
N LYS A 49 -17.91 3.08 -9.42
CA LYS A 49 -16.89 3.96 -8.83
C LYS A 49 -15.55 3.25 -8.84
N VAL A 50 -14.51 3.89 -9.36
CA VAL A 50 -13.17 3.32 -9.42
C VAL A 50 -12.31 3.90 -8.29
N LEU A 51 -11.76 3.06 -7.41
CA LEU A 51 -10.91 3.51 -6.32
C LEU A 51 -9.54 2.83 -6.39
N PHE A 52 -8.48 3.58 -6.10
CA PHE A 52 -7.13 3.05 -5.88
C PHE A 52 -6.76 3.21 -4.40
N VAL A 53 -6.62 2.10 -3.67
CA VAL A 53 -6.35 2.08 -2.23
C VAL A 53 -4.96 1.50 -1.95
N TYR A 54 -4.06 2.28 -1.37
CA TYR A 54 -2.66 1.85 -1.25
C TYR A 54 -1.88 2.59 -0.15
N PRO A 55 -0.74 2.02 0.32
CA PRO A 55 0.08 2.67 1.32
C PRO A 55 0.97 3.76 0.73
N VAL A 56 1.24 4.77 1.54
CA VAL A 56 2.28 5.78 1.29
C VAL A 56 3.64 5.17 1.63
N HIS A 57 4.53 5.10 0.64
CA HIS A 57 5.94 4.76 0.81
C HIS A 57 6.77 6.02 0.53
N SER A 58 7.38 6.59 1.58
CA SER A 58 8.21 7.82 1.49
C SER A 58 7.52 8.98 0.77
N TRP A 59 6.28 9.32 1.17
CA TRP A 59 5.48 10.41 0.57
C TRP A 59 5.18 10.26 -0.93
N GLY A 60 5.20 9.02 -1.42
CA GLY A 60 4.64 8.65 -2.72
C GLY A 60 3.93 7.29 -2.66
N PRO A 61 3.33 6.84 -3.77
CA PRO A 61 2.66 5.56 -3.81
C PRO A 61 3.67 4.41 -3.79
N ALA A 62 3.27 3.28 -3.21
CA ALA A 62 3.99 2.03 -3.39
C ALA A 62 4.16 1.70 -4.88
N VAL A 63 5.39 1.33 -5.27
CA VAL A 63 5.79 1.09 -6.66
C VAL A 63 4.87 0.12 -7.42
N PRO A 64 4.36 -0.98 -6.81
CA PRO A 64 3.43 -1.86 -7.50
C PRO A 64 2.17 -1.15 -8.01
N VAL A 65 1.71 -0.08 -7.35
CA VAL A 65 0.54 0.69 -7.78
C VAL A 65 0.78 1.37 -9.12
N THR A 66 1.91 2.07 -9.28
CA THR A 66 2.23 2.75 -10.54
C THR A 66 2.57 1.75 -11.65
N ARG A 67 3.22 0.63 -11.32
CA ARG A 67 3.43 -0.49 -12.26
C ARG A 67 2.10 -1.07 -12.76
N PHE A 68 1.14 -1.27 -11.86
CA PHE A 68 -0.20 -1.73 -12.21
C PHE A 68 -0.93 -0.74 -13.10
N ILE A 69 -0.98 0.54 -12.72
CA ILE A 69 -1.58 1.60 -13.56
C ILE A 69 -0.93 1.64 -14.95
N SER A 70 0.39 1.42 -15.03
CA SER A 70 1.11 1.35 -16.31
C SER A 70 0.79 0.13 -17.16
N LYS A 71 -0.04 -0.82 -16.69
CA LYS A 71 -0.53 -1.97 -17.46
C LYS A 71 -2.05 -2.01 -17.55
N LEU A 72 -2.74 -1.13 -16.83
CA LEU A 72 -4.19 -1.15 -16.69
C LEU A 72 -4.88 -0.69 -17.98
N LYS A 73 -5.95 -1.39 -18.34
CA LYS A 73 -6.95 -1.00 -19.34
C LYS A 73 -8.33 -1.20 -18.76
N LEU A 74 -9.07 -0.11 -18.63
CA LEU A 74 -10.46 -0.12 -18.17
C LEU A 74 -11.38 -0.15 -19.40
N THR A 75 -11.95 -1.31 -19.72
CA THR A 75 -12.91 -1.41 -20.83
C THR A 75 -14.28 -0.95 -20.36
N GLY A 76 -14.94 -0.10 -21.16
CA GLY A 76 -16.19 0.55 -20.75
C GLY A 76 -15.97 1.81 -19.91
N TYR A 77 -14.74 2.30 -19.79
CA TYR A 77 -14.48 3.60 -19.15
C TYR A 77 -15.04 4.74 -20.00
N ASP A 78 -16.07 5.40 -19.49
CA ASP A 78 -16.67 6.62 -20.01
C ASP A 78 -16.85 7.62 -18.86
N LYS A 79 -15.71 8.04 -18.28
CA LYS A 79 -15.65 9.07 -17.23
C LYS A 79 -16.34 8.71 -15.92
N GLN A 80 -16.45 7.42 -15.60
CA GLN A 80 -16.80 6.98 -14.25
C GLN A 80 -15.92 7.70 -13.21
N PRO A 81 -16.47 8.02 -12.02
CA PRO A 81 -15.73 8.75 -11.00
C PRO A 81 -14.56 7.89 -10.48
N VAL A 82 -13.36 8.47 -10.47
CA VAL A 82 -12.13 7.80 -10.04
C VAL A 82 -11.55 8.49 -8.81
N TYR A 83 -11.20 7.72 -7.78
CA TYR A 83 -10.68 8.24 -6.53
C TYR A 83 -9.37 7.56 -6.12
N SER A 84 -8.56 8.30 -5.36
CA SER A 84 -7.35 7.78 -4.72
C SER A 84 -7.55 7.78 -3.21
N VAL A 85 -7.23 6.68 -2.53
CA VAL A 85 -7.26 6.57 -1.06
C VAL A 85 -5.90 6.09 -0.55
N SER A 86 -5.16 6.98 0.10
CA SER A 86 -3.83 6.71 0.64
C SER A 86 -3.92 6.30 2.11
N THR A 87 -3.35 5.15 2.49
CA THR A 87 -3.15 4.82 3.91
C THR A 87 -1.76 5.26 4.36
N CYS A 88 -1.65 5.98 5.47
CA CYS A 88 -0.37 6.49 5.96
C CYS A 88 -0.28 6.47 7.48
N GLY A 89 0.95 6.46 8.01
CA GLY A 89 1.21 6.56 9.45
C GLY A 89 0.80 7.92 10.01
N ASP A 90 1.15 8.99 9.31
CA ASP A 90 0.92 10.37 9.75
C ASP A 90 0.47 11.28 8.60
N GLU A 91 1.19 11.29 7.48
CA GLU A 91 0.94 12.21 6.36
C GLU A 91 1.24 11.57 4.99
N CYS A 92 0.60 12.10 3.94
CA CYS A 92 0.66 11.53 2.59
C CYS A 92 1.58 12.28 1.62
N GLY A 93 1.96 13.54 1.88
CA GLY A 93 2.63 14.36 0.88
C GLY A 93 1.83 14.47 -0.43
N TYR A 94 2.50 14.46 -1.58
CA TYR A 94 1.89 14.49 -2.92
C TYR A 94 1.69 13.10 -3.52
N THR A 95 1.38 12.12 -2.67
CA THR A 95 1.13 10.74 -3.09
C THR A 95 -0.02 10.62 -4.09
N ALA A 96 -1.16 11.26 -3.82
CA ALA A 96 -2.30 11.27 -4.76
C ALA A 96 -1.94 11.96 -6.09
N ASP A 97 -1.20 13.06 -6.07
CA ASP A 97 -0.75 13.76 -7.28
C ASP A 97 0.16 12.87 -8.16
N ARG A 98 0.99 12.02 -7.54
CA ARG A 98 1.83 11.06 -8.26
C ARG A 98 0.99 9.96 -8.91
N VAL A 99 -0.07 9.50 -8.26
CA VAL A 99 -1.02 8.55 -8.86
C VAL A 99 -1.83 9.20 -9.97
N GLN A 100 -2.28 10.45 -9.81
CA GLN A 100 -2.88 11.24 -10.88
C GLN A 100 -1.96 11.28 -12.11
N LYS A 101 -0.67 11.61 -11.93
CA LYS A 101 0.30 11.62 -13.04
C LYS A 101 0.44 10.27 -13.75
N ALA A 102 0.33 9.16 -13.02
CA ALA A 102 0.35 7.83 -13.62
C ALA A 102 -0.95 7.52 -14.39
N LEU A 103 -2.10 7.89 -13.84
CA LEU A 103 -3.42 7.70 -14.45
C LEU A 103 -3.65 8.58 -15.68
N SER A 104 -3.11 9.81 -15.70
CA SER A 104 -3.22 10.70 -16.87
C SER A 104 -2.57 10.09 -18.12
N LYS A 105 -1.52 9.29 -17.97
CA LYS A 105 -0.90 8.54 -19.09
C LYS A 105 -1.83 7.45 -19.66
N ARG A 106 -2.90 7.13 -18.94
CA ARG A 106 -3.96 6.20 -19.32
C ARG A 106 -5.27 6.90 -19.69
N GLY A 107 -5.26 8.24 -19.78
CA GLY A 107 -6.46 9.04 -20.06
C GLY A 107 -7.46 9.09 -18.91
N ILE A 108 -7.03 8.78 -17.68
CA ILE A 108 -7.88 8.72 -16.49
C ILE A 108 -7.57 9.91 -15.57
N THR A 109 -8.62 10.56 -15.07
CA THR A 109 -8.54 11.70 -14.15
C THR A 109 -9.19 11.37 -12.82
N LEU A 110 -8.51 11.68 -11.73
CA LEU A 110 -9.05 11.58 -10.38
C LEU A 110 -10.04 12.72 -10.13
N MET A 111 -11.18 12.36 -9.58
CA MET A 111 -12.16 13.30 -9.03
C MET A 111 -11.69 13.86 -7.69
N ALA A 112 -11.15 13.00 -6.82
CA ALA A 112 -10.58 13.40 -5.54
C ALA A 112 -9.54 12.40 -5.02
N GLY A 113 -8.71 12.89 -4.10
CA GLY A 113 -7.82 12.08 -3.28
C GLY A 113 -8.21 12.18 -1.81
N TYR A 114 -8.11 11.08 -1.08
CA TYR A 114 -8.40 10.97 0.34
C TYR A 114 -7.26 10.24 1.06
N SER A 115 -7.20 10.38 2.38
CA SER A 115 -6.23 9.66 3.21
C SER A 115 -6.87 9.05 4.44
N VAL A 116 -6.40 7.87 4.84
CA VAL A 116 -6.76 7.24 6.11
C VAL A 116 -5.49 7.07 6.95
N ILE A 117 -5.51 7.62 8.16
CA ILE A 117 -4.44 7.40 9.13
C ILE A 117 -4.57 5.98 9.66
N MET A 118 -3.47 5.22 9.57
CA MET A 118 -3.39 3.82 9.99
C MET A 118 -2.09 3.62 10.77
N PRO A 119 -1.97 2.57 11.61
CA PRO A 119 -0.75 2.37 12.38
C PRO A 119 0.51 2.29 11.52
N ASN A 120 1.57 2.97 11.96
CA ASN A 120 2.86 2.98 11.28
C ASN A 120 3.49 1.59 11.33
N ASN A 121 3.98 1.14 10.17
CA ASN A 121 4.65 -0.13 10.00
C ASN A 121 6.10 0.03 9.53
N TYR A 122 6.55 1.24 9.21
CA TYR A 122 7.84 1.38 8.56
C TYR A 122 8.98 1.32 9.58
N ILE A 123 9.83 0.29 9.47
CA ILE A 123 10.91 0.01 10.44
C ILE A 123 12.32 -0.01 9.81
N LEU A 124 12.47 0.34 8.54
CA LEU A 124 13.74 0.14 7.83
C LEU A 124 14.75 1.29 7.96
N LEU A 125 14.36 2.44 8.54
CA LEU A 125 15.25 3.62 8.71
C LEU A 125 15.49 4.01 10.18
N PRO A 126 16.62 4.68 10.49
CA PRO A 126 16.89 5.18 11.85
C PRO A 126 15.81 6.16 12.29
N GLY A 127 15.38 6.09 13.54
CA GLY A 127 14.32 6.96 14.09
C GLY A 127 12.88 6.55 13.77
N PHE A 128 12.68 5.53 12.93
CA PHE A 128 11.35 4.99 12.64
C PHE A 128 11.10 3.68 13.38
N ASP A 129 9.95 3.53 14.02
CA ASP A 129 9.47 2.26 14.60
C ASP A 129 7.95 2.17 14.43
N VAL A 130 7.37 1.02 14.72
CA VAL A 130 5.91 0.90 14.82
C VAL A 130 5.38 1.83 15.91
N ASP A 131 4.10 2.19 15.80
CA ASP A 131 3.43 3.00 16.83
C ASP A 131 3.47 2.30 18.20
N SER A 132 3.40 3.09 19.28
CA SER A 132 3.13 2.54 20.60
C SER A 132 1.76 1.84 20.59
N LYS A 133 1.55 0.88 21.50
CA LYS A 133 0.28 0.14 21.54
C LYS A 133 -0.94 1.01 21.74
N GLU A 134 -0.80 2.12 22.45
CA GLU A 134 -1.88 3.08 22.63
C GLU A 134 -2.19 3.86 21.34
N VAL A 135 -1.16 4.35 20.65
CA VAL A 135 -1.33 5.04 19.37
C VAL A 135 -1.86 4.10 18.28
N GLU A 136 -1.36 2.86 18.23
CA GLU A 136 -1.86 1.81 17.34
C GLU A 136 -3.36 1.56 17.57
N ARG A 137 -3.78 1.39 18.82
CA ARG A 137 -5.18 1.17 19.20
C ARG A 137 -6.05 2.35 18.79
N GLN A 138 -5.65 3.57 19.14
CA GLN A 138 -6.40 4.78 18.79
C GLN A 138 -6.59 4.92 17.28
N LYS A 139 -5.51 4.75 16.49
CA LYS A 139 -5.60 4.82 15.02
C LYS A 139 -6.54 3.75 14.44
N LEU A 140 -6.57 2.55 15.02
CA LEU A 140 -7.51 1.48 14.60
C LEU A 140 -8.96 1.79 14.98
N GLU A 141 -9.19 2.42 16.14
CA GLU A 141 -10.52 2.84 16.59
C GLU A 141 -11.08 4.01 15.74
N ASP A 142 -10.22 4.91 15.27
CA ASP A 142 -10.61 6.07 14.45
C ASP A 142 -10.83 5.72 12.96
N ALA A 143 -10.13 4.70 12.45
CA ALA A 143 -10.14 4.33 11.03
C ALA A 143 -11.54 4.05 10.45
N PRO A 144 -12.47 3.34 11.14
CA PRO A 144 -13.84 3.14 10.66
C PRO A 144 -14.59 4.45 10.39
N ALA A 145 -14.49 5.43 11.28
CA ALA A 145 -15.16 6.72 11.13
C ALA A 145 -14.58 7.50 9.94
N ALA A 146 -13.26 7.47 9.74
CA ALA A 146 -12.60 8.06 8.58
C ALA A 146 -13.07 7.42 7.27
N VAL A 147 -13.13 6.09 7.20
CA VAL A 147 -13.63 5.35 6.02
C VAL A 147 -15.09 5.66 5.76
N ALA A 148 -15.94 5.72 6.78
CA ALA A 148 -17.35 6.07 6.64
C ALA A 148 -17.54 7.48 6.07
N THR A 149 -16.73 8.45 6.55
CA THR A 149 -16.75 9.84 6.06
C THR A 149 -16.34 9.91 4.59
N ILE A 150 -15.30 9.16 4.19
CA ILE A 150 -14.87 9.07 2.79
C ILE A 150 -15.96 8.42 1.92
N ALA A 151 -16.56 7.32 2.38
CA ALA A 151 -17.62 6.65 1.64
C ALA A 151 -18.85 7.55 1.43
N ALA A 152 -19.24 8.32 2.45
CA ALA A 152 -20.32 9.30 2.35
C ALA A 152 -19.98 10.40 1.33
N ALA A 153 -18.76 10.96 1.40
CA ALA A 153 -18.29 11.95 0.43
C ALA A 153 -18.35 11.45 -1.02
N ILE A 154 -17.94 10.20 -1.25
CA ILE A 154 -17.99 9.55 -2.56
C ILE A 154 -19.44 9.33 -3.03
N ARG A 155 -20.32 8.81 -2.16
CA ARG A 155 -21.74 8.58 -2.52
C ARG A 155 -22.46 9.87 -2.89
N GLU A 156 -22.18 10.94 -2.16
CA GLU A 156 -22.83 12.24 -2.34
C GLU A 156 -22.11 13.13 -3.36
N SER A 157 -21.02 12.64 -3.98
CA SER A 157 -20.17 13.41 -4.90
C SER A 157 -19.72 14.75 -4.32
N LYS A 158 -19.50 14.82 -3.00
CA LYS A 158 -19.09 16.04 -2.30
C LYS A 158 -17.59 16.26 -2.46
N ASN A 159 -17.23 17.48 -2.83
CA ASN A 159 -15.83 17.91 -2.85
C ASN A 159 -15.39 18.33 -1.43
N VAL A 160 -15.04 17.34 -0.61
CA VAL A 160 -14.49 17.56 0.74
C VAL A 160 -13.00 17.26 0.77
N ASN A 161 -12.24 18.11 1.47
CA ASN A 161 -10.81 17.90 1.67
C ASN A 161 -10.58 16.95 2.86
N LEU A 162 -10.46 15.65 2.59
CA LEU A 162 -10.13 14.61 3.57
C LEU A 162 -8.73 14.03 3.32
N TYR A 163 -7.81 14.84 2.80
CA TYR A 163 -6.46 14.41 2.44
C TYR A 163 -5.41 15.12 3.27
N ASN A 164 -4.65 14.36 4.04
CA ASN A 164 -3.57 14.88 4.88
C ASN A 164 -2.25 14.98 4.09
N LYS A 165 -1.98 16.15 3.48
CA LYS A 165 -0.68 16.43 2.86
C LYS A 165 0.47 16.46 3.86
N GLY A 166 0.18 16.90 5.09
CA GLY A 166 1.20 17.13 6.11
C GLY A 166 2.09 18.34 5.83
N SER A 167 3.23 18.38 6.52
CA SER A 167 4.17 19.52 6.51
C SER A 167 5.19 19.43 5.36
N LEU A 168 5.50 20.57 4.74
CA LEU A 168 6.48 20.68 3.62
C LEU A 168 6.31 19.57 2.54
N PRO A 169 5.08 19.33 2.03
CA PRO A 169 4.78 18.16 1.20
C PRO A 169 5.57 18.15 -0.12
N GLY A 170 5.90 19.31 -0.68
CA GLY A 170 6.70 19.43 -1.89
C GLY A 170 8.15 19.00 -1.72
N LEU A 171 8.83 19.45 -0.66
CA LEU A 171 10.22 19.06 -0.40
C LEU A 171 10.34 17.54 -0.25
N LYS A 172 9.47 16.94 0.58
CA LYS A 172 9.44 15.50 0.83
C LYS A 172 9.12 14.70 -0.43
N SER A 173 8.08 15.09 -1.15
CA SER A 173 7.61 14.32 -2.30
C SER A 173 8.49 14.50 -3.53
N TYR A 174 9.10 15.66 -3.76
CA TYR A 174 9.92 15.91 -4.96
C TYR A 174 11.37 15.48 -4.80
N TRP A 175 11.95 15.56 -3.60
CA TRP A 175 13.36 15.25 -3.38
C TRP A 175 13.59 13.90 -2.69
N ILE A 176 12.82 13.58 -1.65
CA ILE A 176 13.05 12.35 -0.86
C ILE A 176 12.50 11.12 -1.57
N TYR A 177 11.30 11.22 -2.15
CA TYR A 177 10.68 10.08 -2.83
C TYR A 177 11.51 9.51 -4.00
N PRO A 178 12.04 10.32 -4.96
CA PRO A 178 12.83 9.75 -6.06
C PRO A 178 14.11 9.06 -5.59
N LEU A 179 14.75 9.57 -4.52
CA LEU A 179 15.88 8.90 -3.89
C LEU A 179 15.45 7.55 -3.31
N PHE A 180 14.33 7.50 -2.58
CA PHE A 180 13.81 6.23 -2.07
C PHE A 180 13.44 5.26 -3.21
N ALA A 181 12.71 5.70 -4.23
CA ALA A 181 12.31 4.83 -5.34
C ALA A 181 13.51 4.27 -6.12
N ASN A 182 14.57 5.05 -6.30
CA ASN A 182 15.76 4.61 -7.06
C ASN A 182 16.77 3.82 -6.22
N PHE A 183 16.86 4.05 -4.90
CA PHE A 183 17.84 3.38 -4.02
C PHE A 183 17.25 2.24 -3.18
N ALA A 184 15.94 2.23 -2.89
CA ALA A 184 15.28 1.21 -2.06
C ALA A 184 14.79 0.00 -2.88
N ILE A 185 14.54 0.17 -4.18
CA ILE A 185 14.28 -0.92 -5.11
C ILE A 185 15.63 -1.48 -5.57
N GLY A 186 15.83 -2.81 -5.60
CA GLY A 186 17.09 -3.40 -6.09
C GLY A 186 18.03 -3.85 -4.98
N LYS A 187 18.39 -2.96 -4.06
CA LYS A 187 19.30 -3.28 -2.94
C LYS A 187 18.49 -3.61 -1.68
N ASN A 188 18.20 -4.90 -1.49
CA ASN A 188 17.55 -5.37 -0.27
C ASN A 188 18.62 -5.87 0.73
N SER A 189 18.53 -5.40 1.98
CA SER A 189 19.38 -5.88 3.10
C SER A 189 18.60 -6.83 4.01
N PHE A 190 17.54 -7.46 3.49
CA PHE A 190 16.79 -8.45 4.24
C PHE A 190 17.66 -9.68 4.44
N ARG A 191 17.64 -10.21 5.65
CA ARG A 191 18.34 -11.43 6.03
C ARG A 191 17.47 -12.24 6.97
N VAL A 192 17.72 -13.54 6.98
CA VAL A 192 17.11 -14.48 7.90
C VAL A 192 18.11 -14.85 8.99
N THR A 193 17.62 -15.09 10.20
CA THR A 193 18.40 -15.57 11.35
C THR A 193 18.20 -17.07 11.55
N ASP A 194 19.01 -17.67 12.43
CA ASP A 194 18.92 -19.09 12.76
C ASP A 194 17.60 -19.47 13.46
N ALA A 195 16.86 -18.50 14.00
CA ALA A 195 15.53 -18.70 14.56
C ALA A 195 14.48 -19.13 13.52
N CYS A 196 14.79 -19.07 12.22
CA CYS A 196 13.85 -19.43 11.17
C CYS A 196 13.50 -20.92 11.17
N ILE A 197 12.21 -21.20 11.33
CA ILE A 197 11.59 -22.52 11.33
C ILE A 197 11.15 -23.02 9.94
N SER A 198 11.61 -22.38 8.85
CA SER A 198 11.35 -22.79 7.47
C SER A 198 9.87 -22.95 7.08
N CYS A 199 8.95 -22.18 7.69
CA CYS A 199 7.51 -22.31 7.48
C CYS A 199 6.97 -21.79 6.13
N GLY A 200 7.80 -21.08 5.36
CA GLY A 200 7.43 -20.54 4.05
C GLY A 200 6.41 -19.39 4.04
N LEU A 201 5.98 -18.90 5.21
CA LEU A 201 4.98 -17.81 5.26
C LEU A 201 5.46 -16.53 4.55
N CYS A 202 6.75 -16.20 4.67
CA CYS A 202 7.33 -15.00 4.05
C CYS A 202 7.24 -15.02 2.51
N GLU A 203 7.41 -16.17 1.88
CA GLU A 203 7.21 -16.37 0.44
C GLU A 203 5.73 -16.18 0.08
N LYS A 204 4.83 -16.86 0.80
CA LYS A 204 3.37 -16.80 0.56
C LYS A 204 2.80 -15.38 0.67
N VAL A 205 3.25 -14.60 1.64
CA VAL A 205 2.76 -13.23 1.88
C VAL A 205 3.50 -12.17 1.06
N CYS A 206 4.48 -12.55 0.23
CA CYS A 206 5.21 -11.60 -0.59
C CYS A 206 4.31 -11.07 -1.72
N PRO A 207 3.91 -9.78 -1.71
CA PRO A 207 2.98 -9.28 -2.71
C PRO A 207 3.65 -9.11 -4.08
N THR A 208 4.98 -9.11 -4.16
CA THR A 208 5.74 -8.98 -5.41
C THR A 208 6.37 -10.28 -5.88
N GLY A 209 6.20 -11.40 -5.18
CA GLY A 209 6.80 -12.69 -5.56
C GLY A 209 8.34 -12.67 -5.54
N THR A 210 8.94 -11.78 -4.77
CA THR A 210 10.41 -11.58 -4.71
C THR A 210 11.12 -12.59 -3.83
N ILE A 211 10.40 -13.27 -2.93
CA ILE A 211 10.97 -14.20 -1.96
C ILE A 211 10.81 -15.62 -2.50
N THR A 212 11.89 -16.40 -2.46
CA THR A 212 11.90 -17.84 -2.73
C THR A 212 12.55 -18.57 -1.56
N LEU A 213 12.24 -19.86 -1.36
CA LEU A 213 12.95 -20.69 -0.37
C LEU A 213 14.11 -21.45 -1.02
N SER A 214 15.34 -21.23 -0.54
CA SER A 214 16.53 -22.02 -0.86
C SER A 214 16.99 -22.74 0.40
N GLU A 215 17.12 -24.07 0.35
CA GLU A 215 17.50 -24.89 1.51
C GLU A 215 16.61 -24.62 2.75
N GLY A 216 15.31 -24.38 2.52
CA GLY A 216 14.34 -24.06 3.56
C GLY A 216 14.39 -22.63 4.11
N LYS A 217 15.35 -21.80 3.67
CA LYS A 217 15.51 -20.41 4.13
C LYS A 217 15.08 -19.42 3.03
N PRO A 218 14.47 -18.27 3.39
CA PRO A 218 14.07 -17.27 2.41
C PRO A 218 15.27 -16.56 1.79
N VAL A 219 15.20 -16.38 0.49
CA VAL A 219 16.12 -15.60 -0.34
C VAL A 219 15.31 -14.53 -1.06
N TRP A 220 15.78 -13.29 -1.01
CA TRP A 220 15.11 -12.13 -1.61
C TRP A 220 15.80 -11.72 -2.91
N SER A 221 15.06 -11.65 -4.02
CA SER A 221 15.57 -11.08 -5.26
C SER A 221 15.64 -9.55 -5.23
N ASP A 222 16.28 -8.97 -6.24
CA ASP A 222 16.45 -7.52 -6.44
C ASP A 222 15.14 -6.79 -6.77
N THR A 223 14.05 -7.50 -7.03
CA THR A 223 12.73 -6.90 -7.32
C THR A 223 11.97 -6.42 -6.08
N CYS A 224 12.57 -6.54 -4.88
CA CYS A 224 11.95 -6.15 -3.62
C CYS A 224 11.51 -4.68 -3.61
N VAL A 225 10.28 -4.44 -3.20
CA VAL A 225 9.71 -3.08 -3.05
C VAL A 225 9.67 -2.62 -1.59
N GLN A 226 10.34 -3.35 -0.70
CA GLN A 226 10.46 -3.04 0.74
C GLN A 226 9.11 -2.80 1.44
N CYS A 227 8.06 -3.54 1.06
CA CYS A 227 6.72 -3.43 1.66
C CYS A 227 6.61 -3.96 3.11
N VAL A 228 7.72 -4.44 3.68
CA VAL A 228 7.87 -4.97 5.05
C VAL A 228 6.92 -6.12 5.46
N ALA A 229 6.12 -6.67 4.54
CA ALA A 229 5.18 -7.76 4.84
C ALA A 229 5.86 -8.97 5.51
N CYS A 230 6.98 -9.44 4.95
CA CYS A 230 7.68 -10.62 5.44
C CYS A 230 8.25 -10.46 6.87
N ILE A 231 8.86 -9.31 7.17
CA ILE A 231 9.45 -9.05 8.49
C ILE A 231 8.38 -8.92 9.57
N HIS A 232 7.23 -8.33 9.24
CA HIS A 232 6.12 -8.19 10.18
C HIS A 232 5.34 -9.47 10.45
N ARG A 233 5.25 -10.35 9.45
CA ARG A 233 4.44 -11.58 9.53
C ARG A 233 5.24 -12.81 9.95
N CYS A 234 6.56 -12.70 10.12
CA CYS A 234 7.37 -13.84 10.56
C CYS A 234 6.99 -14.24 12.01
N PRO A 235 6.44 -15.45 12.23
CA PRO A 235 5.89 -15.83 13.55
C PRO A 235 6.98 -15.97 14.62
N VAL A 236 8.20 -16.29 14.19
CA VAL A 236 9.38 -16.46 15.05
C VAL A 236 10.36 -15.29 14.95
N ARG A 237 9.94 -14.17 14.33
CA ARG A 237 10.74 -12.95 14.15
C ARG A 237 12.15 -13.20 13.60
N ALA A 238 12.28 -14.16 12.69
CA ALA A 238 13.57 -14.56 12.14
C ALA A 238 14.02 -13.71 10.94
N ILE A 239 13.27 -12.68 10.54
CA ILE A 239 13.60 -11.83 9.39
C ILE A 239 13.99 -10.45 9.90
N GLU A 240 15.12 -9.94 9.43
CA GLU A 240 15.70 -8.65 9.81
C GLU A 240 16.17 -7.89 8.58
N TYR A 241 16.20 -6.56 8.66
CA TYR A 241 16.81 -5.69 7.67
C TYR A 241 18.12 -5.12 8.25
N GLY A 242 19.25 -5.68 7.85
CA GLY A 242 20.53 -5.38 8.48
C GLY A 242 20.49 -5.57 10.01
N LYS A 243 21.03 -4.60 10.76
CA LYS A 243 20.99 -4.57 12.24
C LYS A 243 19.90 -3.63 12.78
N ILE A 244 19.24 -2.84 11.92
CA ILE A 244 18.40 -1.73 12.37
C ILE A 244 17.06 -2.18 12.96
N THR A 245 16.55 -3.33 12.51
CA THR A 245 15.22 -3.83 12.90
C THR A 245 15.24 -4.77 14.10
N LEU A 246 16.42 -5.11 14.63
CA LEU A 246 16.62 -6.11 15.69
C LEU A 246 15.82 -5.78 16.96
N LYS A 247 15.73 -4.50 17.30
CA LYS A 247 15.03 -4.01 18.51
C LYS A 247 13.66 -3.37 18.20
N LYS A 248 13.24 -3.37 16.94
CA LYS A 248 12.02 -2.68 16.51
C LYS A 248 10.78 -3.53 16.69
N GLY A 249 9.63 -2.90 16.81
CA GLY A 249 8.35 -3.58 16.90
C GLY A 249 7.97 -4.30 15.60
N ARG A 250 6.86 -5.04 15.64
CA ARG A 250 6.25 -5.68 14.48
C ARG A 250 4.76 -5.39 14.51
N TYR A 251 4.21 -5.12 13.34
CA TYR A 251 2.81 -4.76 13.17
C TYR A 251 2.27 -5.39 11.88
N HIS A 252 1.12 -6.04 11.99
CA HIS A 252 0.21 -6.25 10.88
C HIS A 252 -1.19 -5.92 11.36
N HIS A 253 -2.08 -5.54 10.42
CA HIS A 253 -3.45 -5.25 10.76
C HIS A 253 -4.08 -6.49 11.44
N PRO A 254 -4.75 -6.34 12.60
CA PRO A 254 -5.25 -7.47 13.38
C PRO A 254 -6.30 -8.30 12.61
N ASP A 255 -7.14 -7.63 11.83
CA ASP A 255 -8.20 -8.30 11.04
C ASP A 255 -7.70 -8.96 9.75
N VAL A 256 -6.41 -8.81 9.41
CA VAL A 256 -5.85 -9.35 8.15
C VAL A 256 -4.86 -10.47 8.45
N LYS A 257 -5.39 -11.69 8.43
CA LYS A 257 -4.60 -12.93 8.53
C LYS A 257 -3.71 -13.15 7.31
#